data_AF-A0A7L9CAA9-F1
#
_entry.id   AF-A0A7L9CAA9-F1
#
_cell.length_a   1.000
_cell.length_b   1.000
_cell.length_c   1.000
_cell.angle_alpha   90.00
_cell.angle_beta   90.00
_cell.angle_gamma   90.00
#
_symmetry.space_group_name_H-M   'P 1'
#
loop_
_entity.id
_entity.type
_entity.pdbx_description
1 polymer ?
#
loop_
_entity_poly.entity_id
_entity_poly.type
_entity_poly.pdbx_seq_one_letter_code
_entity_poly.pdbx_strand_id
1 'polypeptide(L)'
;MFPADINVRVVDGTHISEPGSTGTDWRIHYSIKLFSLQCDELKVTDAKVGESFKRYAVSKGDLLIGDRGYCHRRGIEYVVGSGGDVLVRANLINPPLCQRDGKKIHLLRRLRTLRGTQVGDWPVCVQGDKGFIEGRLCAIKKSKADAEKAQKKVLQEGRKKGRKV
;
A
#
# COMPACT_ATOMS: atom_id res chain seq x y z
N MET A 1 8.35 -17.67 -10.65
CA MET A 1 8.42 -18.58 -9.48
C MET A 1 9.03 -17.77 -8.35
N PHE A 2 8.34 -17.61 -7.22
CA PHE A 2 8.95 -16.97 -6.06
C PHE A 2 10.07 -17.89 -5.54
N PRO A 3 11.21 -17.37 -5.08
CA PRO A 3 12.21 -18.18 -4.38
C PRO A 3 11.53 -18.95 -3.25
N ALA A 4 11.96 -20.19 -3.01
CA ALA A 4 11.36 -21.09 -2.01
C ALA A 4 11.36 -20.51 -0.58
N ASP A 5 12.13 -19.44 -0.35
CA ASP A 5 12.37 -18.85 0.96
C ASP A 5 11.58 -17.55 1.23
N ILE A 6 10.73 -17.07 0.31
CA ILE A 6 9.94 -15.85 0.54
C ILE A 6 8.59 -16.19 1.18
N ASN A 7 8.36 -15.67 2.39
CA ASN A 7 7.07 -15.75 3.08
C ASN A 7 6.17 -14.59 2.64
N VAL A 8 5.34 -14.83 1.63
CA VAL A 8 4.43 -13.81 1.09
C VAL A 8 3.16 -13.72 1.95
N ARG A 9 2.93 -12.54 2.54
CA ARG A 9 1.82 -12.26 3.44
C ARG A 9 0.95 -11.13 2.89
N VAL A 10 -0.36 -11.33 2.81
CA VAL A 10 -1.30 -10.26 2.47
C VAL A 10 -1.91 -9.74 3.75
N VAL A 11 -1.90 -8.42 3.92
CA VAL A 11 -2.44 -7.77 5.11
C VAL A 11 -3.63 -6.88 4.77
N ASP A 12 -4.64 -6.90 5.62
CA ASP A 12 -5.81 -6.03 5.49
C ASP A 12 -6.36 -5.63 6.86
N GLY A 13 -7.05 -4.50 6.89
CA GLY A 13 -7.75 -3.99 8.07
C GLY A 13 -9.25 -4.03 7.88
N THR A 14 -9.99 -4.26 8.97
CA THR A 14 -11.45 -4.16 8.96
C THR A 14 -11.93 -3.42 10.19
N HIS A 15 -12.86 -2.49 9.95
CA HIS A 15 -13.53 -1.73 10.99
C HIS A 15 -14.77 -2.48 11.47
N ILE A 16 -14.96 -2.53 12.78
CA ILE A 16 -16.17 -3.06 13.42
C ILE A 16 -16.86 -1.92 14.14
N SER A 17 -18.17 -1.82 13.91
CA SER A 17 -19.08 -0.90 14.56
C SER A 17 -20.13 -1.71 15.32
N GLU A 18 -20.24 -1.49 16.61
CA GLU A 18 -21.26 -2.10 17.46
C GLU A 18 -22.63 -1.51 17.14
N PRO A 19 -23.72 -2.27 17.38
CA PRO A 19 -25.07 -1.76 17.19
C PRO A 19 -25.31 -0.47 17.96
N GLY A 20 -25.70 0.61 17.26
CA GLY A 20 -25.95 1.92 17.86
C GLY A 20 -24.73 2.85 17.93
N SER A 21 -23.54 2.40 17.51
CA SER A 21 -22.36 3.27 17.42
C SER A 21 -22.46 4.24 16.23
N THR A 22 -21.93 5.45 16.42
CA THR A 22 -21.78 6.49 15.36
C THR A 22 -20.34 6.53 14.83
N GLY A 23 -19.63 5.40 14.88
CA GLY A 23 -18.22 5.32 14.51
C GLY A 23 -17.69 3.90 14.45
N THR A 24 -16.37 3.77 14.34
CA THR A 24 -15.70 2.49 14.55
C THR A 24 -15.44 2.33 16.03
N ASP A 25 -15.68 1.15 16.58
CA ASP A 25 -15.36 0.80 17.96
C ASP A 25 -14.07 -0.02 18.01
N TRP A 26 -13.93 -0.95 17.06
CA TRP A 26 -12.80 -1.87 16.97
C TRP A 26 -12.22 -1.94 15.57
N ARG A 27 -10.93 -2.27 15.47
CA ARG A 27 -10.27 -2.62 14.22
C ARG A 27 -9.61 -3.98 14.33
N ILE A 28 -9.91 -4.84 13.37
CA ILE A 28 -9.17 -6.07 13.13
C ILE A 28 -8.05 -5.75 12.14
N HIS A 29 -6.83 -6.15 12.48
CA HIS A 29 -5.66 -6.19 11.61
C HIS A 29 -5.37 -7.65 11.32
N TYR A 30 -5.45 -8.05 10.06
CA TYR A 30 -5.43 -9.44 9.66
C TYR A 30 -4.33 -9.70 8.64
N SER A 31 -3.59 -10.80 8.83
CA SER A 31 -2.55 -11.26 7.92
C SER A 31 -2.79 -12.71 7.52
N ILE A 32 -2.65 -12.98 6.23
CA ILE A 32 -2.77 -14.31 5.64
C ILE A 32 -1.52 -14.64 4.82
N LYS A 33 -0.99 -15.84 4.98
CA LYS A 33 0.05 -16.38 4.09
C LYS A 33 -0.57 -16.67 2.74
N LEU A 34 -0.06 -16.05 1.69
CA LEU A 34 -0.69 -16.07 0.36
C LEU A 34 -0.82 -17.48 -0.22
N PHE A 35 0.18 -18.34 -0.02
CA PHE A 35 0.20 -19.68 -0.62
C PHE A 35 -0.53 -20.74 0.19
N SER A 36 -0.42 -20.70 1.52
CA SER A 36 -1.10 -21.67 2.38
C SER A 36 -2.52 -21.23 2.77
N LEU A 37 -2.87 -19.96 2.53
CA LEU A 37 -4.10 -19.32 2.98
C LEU A 37 -4.33 -19.41 4.50
N GLN A 38 -3.25 -19.63 5.25
CA GLN A 38 -3.32 -19.67 6.70
C GLN A 38 -3.28 -18.26 7.28
N CYS A 39 -4.19 -17.99 8.21
CA CYS A 39 -4.06 -16.88 9.13
C CYS A 39 -2.79 -17.07 9.96
N ASP A 40 -1.85 -16.13 9.87
CA ASP A 40 -0.63 -16.17 10.67
C ASP A 40 -0.59 -15.07 11.73
N GLU A 41 -1.39 -14.02 11.60
CA GLU A 41 -1.50 -12.97 12.59
C GLU A 41 -2.87 -12.30 12.55
N LEU A 42 -3.51 -12.18 13.72
CA LEU A 42 -4.75 -11.43 13.92
C LEU A 42 -4.59 -10.57 15.17
N LYS A 43 -4.87 -9.28 15.04
CA LYS A 43 -4.86 -8.33 16.15
C LYS A 43 -6.15 -7.53 16.17
N VAL A 44 -6.74 -7.36 17.34
CA VAL A 44 -7.88 -6.47 17.56
C VAL A 44 -7.41 -5.27 18.35
N THR A 45 -7.71 -4.07 17.87
CA THR A 45 -7.39 -2.81 18.54
C THR A 45 -8.63 -1.94 18.62
N ASP A 46 -8.55 -0.89 19.44
CA ASP A 46 -9.57 0.15 19.45
C ASP A 46 -9.57 0.98 18.14
N ALA A 47 -10.54 1.90 18.06
CA ALA A 47 -10.69 2.84 16.96
C ALA A 47 -9.64 3.96 16.90
N LYS A 48 -8.76 4.11 17.89
CA LYS A 48 -7.69 5.12 17.86
C LYS A 48 -6.46 4.60 17.12
N VAL A 49 -6.27 3.28 17.09
CA VAL A 49 -5.12 2.65 16.42
C VAL A 49 -5.39 2.43 14.93
N GLY A 50 -4.77 3.24 14.08
CA GLY A 50 -4.90 3.10 12.62
C GLY A 50 -4.18 1.87 12.03
N GLU A 51 -4.58 1.52 10.81
CA GLU A 51 -3.93 0.47 10.01
C GLU A 51 -2.48 0.84 9.69
N SER A 52 -1.58 -0.14 9.86
CA SER A 52 -0.16 0.05 9.52
C SER A 52 0.57 -1.27 9.42
N PHE A 53 1.61 -1.33 8.58
CA PHE A 53 2.55 -2.45 8.60
C PHE A 53 3.20 -2.70 9.98
N LYS A 54 3.34 -1.65 10.81
CA LYS A 54 3.79 -1.74 12.20
C LYS A 54 2.90 -2.60 13.10
N ARG A 55 1.71 -2.98 12.64
CA ARG A 55 0.81 -3.87 13.37
C ARG A 55 1.23 -5.33 13.26
N TYR A 56 2.09 -5.68 12.30
CA TYR A 56 2.48 -7.06 12.05
C TYR A 56 3.92 -7.32 12.52
N ALA A 57 4.19 -8.52 13.02
CA ALA A 57 5.56 -8.99 13.20
C ALA A 57 6.22 -9.16 11.82
N VAL A 58 7.50 -8.85 11.69
CA VAL A 58 8.22 -8.99 10.42
C VAL A 58 9.48 -9.80 10.66
N SER A 59 9.67 -10.83 9.86
CA SER A 59 10.88 -11.64 9.84
C SER A 59 11.66 -11.44 8.54
N LYS A 60 12.96 -11.74 8.57
CA LYS A 60 13.77 -11.74 7.35
C LYS A 60 13.17 -12.69 6.31
N GLY A 61 12.98 -12.19 5.08
CA GLY A 61 12.36 -12.95 3.99
C GLY A 61 10.84 -12.85 3.90
N ASP A 62 10.19 -12.10 4.80
CA ASP A 62 8.77 -11.76 4.65
C ASP A 62 8.58 -10.76 3.51
N LEU A 63 7.56 -10.97 2.67
CA LEU A 63 7.05 -9.98 1.73
C LEU A 63 5.63 -9.59 2.12
N LEU A 64 5.46 -8.39 2.67
CA LEU A 64 4.14 -7.89 3.06
C LEU A 64 3.48 -7.17 1.89
N ILE A 65 2.31 -7.67 1.49
CA ILE A 65 1.47 -7.10 0.44
C ILE A 65 0.34 -6.32 1.09
N GLY A 66 0.27 -5.03 0.77
CA GLY A 66 -0.72 -4.12 1.34
C GLY A 66 -1.45 -3.27 0.29
N ASP A 67 -2.62 -2.83 0.70
CA ASP A 67 -3.44 -1.89 -0.03
C ASP A 67 -2.86 -0.43 0.03
N ARG A 68 -3.51 0.56 -0.61
CA ARG A 68 -3.00 1.94 -0.64
C ARG A 68 -2.96 2.65 0.73
N GLY A 69 -3.78 2.22 1.68
CA GLY A 69 -3.80 2.73 3.06
C GLY A 69 -2.52 2.39 3.82
N TYR A 70 -1.85 1.30 3.43
CA TYR A 70 -0.57 0.88 3.97
C TYR A 70 0.63 1.61 3.34
N CYS A 71 0.40 2.45 2.33
CA CYS A 71 1.45 3.15 1.59
C CYS A 71 1.96 4.40 2.33
N HIS A 72 2.53 4.20 3.52
CA HIS A 72 3.15 5.26 4.31
C HIS A 72 4.60 4.91 4.68
N ARG A 73 5.43 5.94 4.61
CA ARG A 73 6.88 5.91 4.87
C ARG A 73 7.24 5.10 6.12
N ARG A 74 6.64 5.43 7.27
CA ARG A 74 6.97 4.80 8.56
C ARG A 74 6.62 3.31 8.59
N GLY A 75 5.61 2.87 7.84
CA GLY A 75 5.25 1.46 7.73
C GLY A 75 6.27 0.71 6.88
N ILE A 76 6.61 1.26 5.72
CA ILE A 76 7.61 0.69 4.80
C ILE A 76 8.98 0.58 5.50
N GLU A 77 9.41 1.65 6.17
CA GLU A 77 10.69 1.68 6.91
C GLU A 77 10.75 0.63 8.02
N TYR A 78 9.64 0.38 8.71
CA TYR A 78 9.59 -0.63 9.74
C TYR A 78 9.80 -2.05 9.18
N VAL A 79 9.14 -2.37 8.06
CA VAL A 79 9.26 -3.70 7.43
C VAL A 79 10.67 -3.91 6.90
N VAL A 80 11.19 -2.94 6.13
CA VAL A 80 12.53 -3.02 5.54
C VAL A 80 13.61 -3.05 6.62
N GLY A 81 13.47 -2.21 7.65
CA GLY A 81 14.37 -2.21 8.80
C GLY A 81 14.36 -3.50 9.62
N SER A 82 13.34 -4.34 9.48
CA SER A 82 13.23 -5.66 10.11
C SER A 82 13.67 -6.80 9.17
N GLY A 83 14.18 -6.48 7.98
CA GLY A 83 14.67 -7.45 6.98
C GLY A 83 13.60 -8.04 6.07
N GLY A 84 12.38 -7.50 6.10
CA GLY A 84 11.31 -7.86 5.16
C GLY A 84 11.21 -6.90 3.97
N ASP A 85 10.40 -7.26 2.99
CA ASP A 85 10.09 -6.46 1.81
C ASP A 85 8.61 -6.05 1.80
N VAL A 86 8.30 -5.01 1.03
CA VAL A 86 6.91 -4.49 0.89
C VAL A 86 6.51 -4.41 -0.57
N LEU A 87 5.34 -4.96 -0.89
CA LEU A 87 4.62 -4.68 -2.12
C LEU A 87 3.33 -3.96 -1.80
N VAL A 88 3.29 -2.66 -2.05
CA VAL A 88 2.14 -1.83 -1.68
C VAL A 88 1.60 -1.08 -2.89
N ARG A 89 0.28 -0.95 -2.98
CA ARG A 89 -0.34 -0.09 -3.99
C ARG A 89 0.03 1.37 -3.70
N ALA A 90 0.93 1.92 -4.52
CA ALA A 90 1.34 3.32 -4.39
C ALA A 90 0.15 4.28 -4.51
N ASN A 91 0.14 5.31 -3.68
CA ASN A 91 -0.70 6.49 -3.90
C ASN A 91 0.19 7.62 -4.50
N LEU A 92 -0.45 8.66 -5.07
CA LEU A 92 0.29 9.70 -5.81
C LEU A 92 1.03 10.72 -4.91
N ILE A 93 0.79 10.69 -3.60
CA ILE A 93 1.16 11.75 -2.68
C ILE A 93 2.15 11.22 -1.62
N ASN A 94 1.93 10.02 -1.13
CA ASN A 94 2.59 9.39 0.00
C ASN A 94 2.98 7.92 -0.31
N PRO A 95 4.19 7.49 0.08
CA PRO A 95 5.30 8.34 0.49
C PRO A 95 5.84 9.15 -0.70
N PRO A 96 6.42 10.35 -0.47
CA PRO A 96 7.14 11.06 -1.52
C PRO A 96 8.29 10.19 -2.04
N LEU A 97 8.26 9.88 -3.34
CA LEU A 97 9.31 9.13 -4.01
C LEU A 97 10.42 10.09 -4.46
N CYS A 98 11.66 9.66 -4.28
CA CYS A 98 12.86 10.38 -4.72
C CYS A 98 13.76 9.47 -5.55
N GLN A 99 14.70 10.06 -6.27
CA GLN A 99 15.79 9.34 -6.92
C GLN A 99 16.90 9.07 -5.90
N ARG A 100 17.90 8.27 -6.28
CA ARG A 100 19.06 7.97 -5.44
C ARG A 100 19.86 9.23 -5.05
N ASP A 101 19.79 10.29 -5.85
CA ASP A 101 20.40 11.60 -5.55
C ASP A 101 19.53 12.49 -4.64
N GLY A 102 18.41 11.98 -4.11
CA GLY A 102 17.49 12.70 -3.25
C GLY A 102 16.48 13.60 -3.99
N LYS A 103 16.56 13.74 -5.31
CA LYS A 103 15.61 14.58 -6.06
C LYS A 103 14.21 13.95 -6.09
N LYS A 104 13.19 14.75 -5.79
CA LYS A 104 11.79 14.31 -5.84
C LYS A 104 11.41 13.84 -7.24
N ILE A 105 10.65 12.76 -7.31
CA ILE A 105 10.12 12.21 -8.56
C ILE A 105 8.73 12.79 -8.83
N HIS A 106 8.58 13.45 -9.97
CA HIS A 106 7.27 13.85 -10.49
C HIS A 106 6.54 12.63 -11.07
N LEU A 107 5.85 11.89 -10.20
CA LEU A 107 5.22 10.61 -10.51
C LEU A 107 4.29 10.67 -11.74
N LEU A 108 3.38 11.65 -11.77
CA LEU A 108 2.44 11.83 -12.87
C LEU A 108 3.12 12.06 -14.21
N ARG A 109 4.26 12.77 -14.23
CA ARG A 109 5.02 13.00 -15.47
C ARG A 109 5.56 11.69 -16.03
N ARG A 110 6.09 10.81 -15.18
CA ARG A 110 6.55 9.47 -15.58
C ARG A 110 5.39 8.58 -16.04
N LEU A 111 4.31 8.51 -15.27
CA LEU A 111 3.14 7.69 -15.61
C LEU A 111 2.47 8.09 -16.93
N ARG A 112 2.50 9.38 -17.28
CA ARG A 112 1.96 9.88 -18.56
C ARG A 112 2.72 9.35 -19.77
N THR A 113 4.00 9.01 -19.63
CA THR A 113 4.85 8.50 -20.73
C THR A 113 4.44 7.11 -21.23
N LEU A 114 3.82 6.29 -20.37
CA LEU A 114 3.40 4.93 -20.72
C LEU A 114 2.34 4.93 -21.82
N ARG A 115 2.32 3.93 -22.70
CA ARG A 115 1.31 3.80 -23.76
C ARG A 115 0.73 2.38 -23.79
N GLY A 116 -0.57 2.25 -24.04
CA GLY A 116 -1.24 0.95 -24.11
C GLY A 116 -1.00 0.11 -22.85
N THR A 117 -0.52 -1.12 -23.04
CA THR A 117 -0.18 -2.11 -22.00
C THR A 117 1.28 -2.05 -21.55
N GLN A 118 2.03 -1.01 -21.95
CA GLN A 118 3.43 -0.86 -21.57
C GLN A 118 3.59 -0.85 -20.04
N VAL A 119 4.50 -1.70 -19.56
CA VAL A 119 4.94 -1.71 -18.17
C VAL A 119 6.01 -0.63 -17.99
N GLY A 120 5.73 0.30 -17.08
CA GLY A 120 6.72 1.22 -16.54
C GLY A 120 7.36 0.61 -15.30
N ASP A 121 8.68 0.66 -15.25
CA ASP A 121 9.48 0.23 -14.12
C ASP A 121 10.58 1.26 -13.90
N TRP A 122 10.62 1.85 -12.71
CA TRP A 122 11.62 2.84 -12.37
C TRP A 122 12.19 2.55 -10.99
N PRO A 123 13.53 2.59 -10.82
CA PRO A 123 14.11 2.60 -9.49
C PRO A 123 13.72 3.89 -8.78
N VAL A 124 13.28 3.75 -7.54
CA VAL A 124 12.87 4.86 -6.69
C VAL A 124 13.41 4.66 -5.29
N CYS A 125 13.47 5.73 -4.52
CA CYS A 125 13.80 5.68 -3.10
C CYS A 125 12.68 6.34 -2.30
N VAL A 126 12.42 5.82 -1.10
CA VAL A 126 11.61 6.47 -0.08
C VAL A 126 12.57 7.02 0.96
N GLN A 127 12.53 8.33 1.22
CA GLN A 127 13.33 8.93 2.28
C GLN A 127 12.69 8.58 3.63
N GLY A 128 13.24 7.62 4.37
CA GLY A 128 12.89 7.25 5.74
C GLY A 128 13.49 8.20 6.78
N ASP A 129 13.23 7.93 8.06
CA ASP A 129 13.85 8.67 9.16
C ASP A 129 15.32 8.24 9.37
N LYS A 130 15.69 6.99 9.04
CA LYS A 130 17.04 6.41 9.17
C LYS A 130 17.86 6.40 7.89
N GLY A 131 17.32 6.86 6.77
CA GLY A 131 18.01 6.86 5.48
C GLY A 131 17.08 6.63 4.29
N PHE A 132 17.67 6.33 3.13
CA PHE A 132 16.91 6.02 1.92
C PHE A 132 16.58 4.53 1.86
N ILE A 133 15.31 4.24 1.58
CA ILE A 133 14.82 2.90 1.34
C ILE A 133 14.71 2.73 -0.17
N GLU A 134 15.53 1.86 -0.74
CA GLU A 134 15.47 1.58 -2.17
C GLU A 134 14.23 0.75 -2.52
N GLY A 135 13.68 0.97 -3.70
CA GLY A 135 12.52 0.24 -4.18
C GLY A 135 12.29 0.45 -5.67
N ARG A 136 11.18 -0.10 -6.15
CA ARG A 136 10.77 0.00 -7.55
C ARG A 136 9.33 0.47 -7.64
N LEU A 137 9.10 1.40 -8.56
CA LEU A 137 7.76 1.79 -8.95
C LEU A 137 7.40 1.06 -10.25
N CYS A 138 6.49 0.10 -10.13
CA CYS A 138 5.91 -0.58 -11.27
C CYS A 138 4.52 -0.01 -11.59
N ALA A 139 4.25 0.28 -12.85
CA ALA A 139 2.95 0.80 -13.28
C ALA A 139 2.55 0.33 -14.67
N ILE A 140 1.25 0.18 -14.88
CA ILE A 140 0.62 -0.07 -16.18
C ILE A 140 -0.54 0.90 -16.36
N LYS A 141 -0.78 1.37 -17.58
CA LYS A 141 -1.98 2.17 -17.86
C LYS A 141 -3.21 1.26 -17.85
N LYS A 142 -4.28 1.76 -17.24
CA LYS A 142 -5.61 1.17 -17.40
C LYS A 142 -6.05 1.27 -18.85
N SER A 143 -6.86 0.31 -19.29
CA SER A 143 -7.59 0.43 -20.56
C SER A 143 -8.46 1.70 -20.53
N LYS A 144 -8.84 2.21 -21.71
CA LYS A 144 -9.72 3.39 -21.80
C LYS A 144 -11.04 3.15 -21.06
N ALA A 145 -11.65 1.98 -21.25
CA ALA A 145 -12.89 1.58 -20.59
C ALA A 145 -12.73 1.52 -19.06
N ASP A 146 -11.64 0.93 -18.55
CA ASP A 146 -11.39 0.85 -17.11
C ASP A 146 -11.06 2.21 -16.49
N ALA A 147 -10.40 3.09 -17.26
CA ALA A 147 -10.13 4.46 -16.84
C ALA A 147 -11.42 5.27 -16.72
N GLU A 148 -12.31 5.20 -17.71
CA GLU A 148 -13.63 5.85 -17.68
C GLU A 148 -14.49 5.31 -16.54
N LYS A 149 -14.52 3.99 -16.34
CA LYS A 149 -15.24 3.35 -15.22
C LYS A 149 -14.69 3.82 -13.87
N ALA A 150 -13.37 3.91 -13.73
CA ALA A 150 -12.74 4.41 -12.52
C ALA A 150 -13.07 5.89 -12.27
N GLN A 151 -13.05 6.74 -13.30
CA GLN A 151 -13.43 8.15 -13.19
C GLN A 151 -14.89 8.31 -12.78
N LYS A 152 -15.82 7.57 -13.42
CA LYS A 152 -17.25 7.58 -13.05
C LYS A 152 -17.44 7.18 -11.60
N LYS A 153 -16.76 6.13 -11.13
CA LYS A 153 -16.84 5.67 -9.72
C LYS A 153 -16.37 6.76 -8.75
N VAL A 154 -15.23 7.40 -9.04
CA VAL A 154 -14.71 8.48 -8.19
C VAL A 154 -15.65 9.68 -8.16
N LEU A 155 -16.21 10.09 -9.31
CA LEU A 155 -17.19 11.19 -9.37
C LEU A 155 -18.47 10.87 -8.60
N GLN A 156 -18.97 9.63 -8.70
CA GLN A 156 -20.14 9.18 -7.93
C GLN A 156 -19.87 9.19 -6.42
N GLU A 157 -18.73 8.68 -5.99
CA GLU A 157 -18.30 8.72 -4.59
C GLU A 157 -18.12 10.16 -4.08
N GLY A 158 -17.54 11.04 -4.92
CA GLY A 158 -17.40 12.47 -4.64
C GLY A 158 -18.75 13.15 -4.44
N ARG A 159 -19.71 12.91 -5.33
CA ARG A 159 -21.10 13.41 -5.21
C ARG A 159 -21.78 12.94 -3.92
N LYS A 160 -21.68 11.64 -3.60
CA LYS A 160 -22.25 11.08 -2.35
C LYS A 160 -21.64 11.68 -1.09
N LYS A 161 -20.36 12.07 -1.13
CA LYS A 161 -19.62 12.61 0.03
C LYS A 161 -19.49 14.14 0.02
N GLY A 162 -20.16 14.85 -0.89
CA GLY A 162 -20.09 16.31 -1.01
C GLY A 162 -18.71 16.87 -1.38
N ARG A 163 -17.81 16.05 -1.95
CA ARG A 163 -16.43 16.45 -2.30
C ARG A 163 -16.35 16.79 -3.79
N LYS A 164 -15.77 17.95 -4.12
CA LYS A 164 -15.34 18.26 -5.49
C LYS A 164 -14.06 17.48 -5.77
N VAL A 165 -14.10 16.62 -6.79
CA VAL A 165 -12.99 15.81 -7.30
C VAL A 165 -12.53 16.41 -8.62
#